data_AF-A0A165GS85-F1
#
_entry.id   AF-A0A165GS85-F1
#
_cell.length_a   1.000
_cell.length_b   1.000
_cell.length_c   1.000
_cell.angle_alpha   90.00
_cell.angle_beta   90.00
_cell.angle_gamma   90.00
#
_symmetry.space_group_name_H-M   'P 1'
#
loop_
_entity.id
_entity.type
_entity.pdbx_description
1 polymer ?
#
loop_
_entity_poly.entity_id
_entity_poly.type
_entity_poly.pdbx_seq_one_letter_code
_entity_poly.pdbx_strand_id
1 'polypeptide(L)'
;MQRLFSSIRRQFSDSPLSTFRISCDIPLETTDDPIVLLCPQHLQELLIFRHLEKVDISGPWSIQTNDNILRQMAFAWPNLRRLCLYHECYISQDQEFSSNATLQGLMGFAQNCLQLHSLYIELHADGSMLPEIALPRPSRCPLQDLEVCCSTTSSKTEVAAFLSYLFPSLTKIEASFNADYEIEDRQWMKDWSDVDRAVHAMNYPNDTAAATVQHTARMDEEM
;
A
#
# COMPACT_ATOMS: atom_id res chain seq x y z
N MET A 1 -22.49 -1.56 3.73
CA MET A 1 -21.60 -0.65 2.98
C MET A 1 -22.23 -0.02 1.74
N GLN A 2 -22.86 -0.76 0.81
CA GLN A 2 -23.45 -0.18 -0.43
C GLN A 2 -24.33 1.06 -0.22
N ARG A 3 -25.23 1.07 0.77
CA ARG A 3 -26.09 2.24 1.06
C ARG A 3 -25.31 3.47 1.48
N LEU A 4 -24.20 3.30 2.22
CA LEU A 4 -23.34 4.39 2.67
C LEU A 4 -22.67 5.05 1.46
N PHE A 5 -21.97 4.27 0.65
CA PHE A 5 -21.21 4.76 -0.50
C PHE A 5 -22.12 5.38 -1.58
N SER A 6 -23.26 4.76 -1.87
CA SER A 6 -24.26 5.35 -2.79
C SER A 6 -24.86 6.65 -2.25
N SER A 7 -25.07 6.76 -0.93
CA SER A 7 -25.54 8.00 -0.31
C SER A 7 -24.51 9.11 -0.38
N ILE A 8 -23.23 8.80 -0.10
CA ILE A 8 -22.10 9.75 -0.25
C ILE A 8 -22.02 10.23 -1.69
N ARG A 9 -22.01 9.31 -2.66
CA ARG A 9 -21.99 9.64 -4.08
C ARG A 9 -23.09 10.62 -4.45
N ARG A 10 -24.32 10.36 -4.02
CA ARG A 10 -25.48 11.20 -4.32
C ARG A 10 -25.43 12.56 -3.62
N GLN A 11 -24.96 12.61 -2.38
CA GLN A 11 -24.97 13.83 -1.58
C GLN A 11 -23.87 14.80 -1.99
N PHE A 12 -22.73 14.28 -2.47
CA PHE A 12 -21.54 15.07 -2.75
C PHE A 12 -21.19 15.12 -4.25
N SER A 13 -22.05 14.64 -5.16
CA SER A 13 -21.74 14.52 -6.60
C SER A 13 -21.25 15.81 -7.26
N ASP A 14 -21.75 16.95 -6.78
CA ASP A 14 -21.42 18.28 -7.32
C ASP A 14 -20.34 18.99 -6.49
N SER A 15 -19.81 18.34 -5.46
CA SER A 15 -18.79 18.89 -4.58
C SER A 15 -17.38 18.53 -5.06
N PRO A 16 -16.43 19.49 -5.08
CA PRO A 16 -15.03 19.20 -5.35
C PRO A 16 -14.39 18.56 -4.11
N LEU A 17 -14.79 17.33 -3.79
CA LEU A 17 -14.30 16.61 -2.63
C LEU A 17 -12.80 16.31 -2.80
N SER A 18 -11.97 16.96 -1.99
CA SER A 18 -10.51 16.77 -1.99
C SER A 18 -10.04 15.77 -0.94
N THR A 19 -10.83 15.58 0.12
CA THR A 19 -10.52 14.63 1.20
C THR A 19 -11.74 13.77 1.49
N PHE A 20 -11.52 12.46 1.48
CA PHE A 20 -12.50 11.48 1.90
C PHE A 20 -11.92 10.64 3.03
N ARG A 21 -12.61 10.60 4.16
CA ARG A 21 -12.24 9.75 5.29
C ARG A 21 -13.46 9.00 5.81
N ILE A 22 -13.31 7.70 5.96
CA ILE A 22 -14.19 6.86 6.76
C ILE A 22 -13.29 6.12 7.75
N SER A 23 -13.44 6.43 9.03
CA SER A 23 -12.80 5.72 10.13
C SER A 23 -13.83 5.27 11.15
N CYS A 24 -13.57 4.17 11.85
CA CYS A 24 -14.49 3.63 12.84
C CYS A 24 -13.70 3.08 14.02
N ASP A 25 -13.57 3.89 15.07
CA ASP A 25 -12.82 3.55 16.29
C ASP A 25 -13.77 2.85 17.28
N ILE A 26 -14.21 1.63 16.95
CA ILE A 26 -15.00 0.82 17.88
C ILE A 26 -14.02 -0.03 18.69
N PRO A 27 -14.05 0.02 20.04
CA PRO A 27 -13.30 -0.91 20.87
C PRO A 27 -13.71 -2.33 20.49
N LEU A 28 -12.74 -3.16 20.16
CA LEU A 28 -12.95 -4.46 19.56
C LEU A 28 -13.37 -5.45 20.67
N GLU A 29 -14.54 -5.21 21.24
CA GLU A 29 -15.17 -6.05 22.23
C GLU A 29 -16.08 -7.04 21.50
N THR A 30 -15.57 -8.28 21.42
CA THR A 30 -16.23 -9.53 20.99
C THR A 30 -16.25 -9.86 19.49
N THR A 31 -15.85 -11.10 19.22
CA THR A 31 -15.58 -11.72 17.91
C THR A 31 -16.83 -12.19 17.16
N ASP A 32 -18.03 -11.87 17.65
CA ASP A 32 -19.30 -12.40 17.13
C ASP A 32 -20.02 -11.46 16.16
N ASP A 33 -19.53 -10.23 15.97
CA ASP A 33 -20.11 -9.32 14.99
C ASP A 33 -19.75 -9.75 13.55
N PRO A 34 -20.71 -9.71 12.62
CA PRO A 34 -20.48 -10.11 11.24
C PRO A 34 -19.44 -9.19 10.58
N ILE A 35 -18.46 -9.79 9.91
CA ILE A 35 -17.45 -9.05 9.14
C ILE A 35 -18.16 -8.12 8.15
N VAL A 36 -17.90 -6.82 8.27
CA VAL A 36 -18.32 -5.89 7.24
C VAL A 36 -17.33 -5.98 6.08
N LEU A 37 -17.80 -6.37 4.90
CA LEU A 37 -16.98 -6.49 3.70
C LEU A 37 -17.10 -5.25 2.81
N LEU A 38 -15.96 -4.66 2.46
CA LEU A 38 -15.84 -3.59 1.48
C LEU A 38 -15.32 -4.13 0.15
N CYS A 39 -16.23 -4.64 -0.67
CA CYS A 39 -15.94 -5.09 -2.03
C CYS A 39 -15.59 -3.94 -3.01
N PRO A 40 -14.92 -4.24 -4.13
CA PRO A 40 -14.57 -3.25 -5.16
C PRO A 40 -15.74 -2.38 -5.67
N GLN A 41 -16.95 -2.93 -5.76
CA GLN A 41 -18.14 -2.19 -6.25
C GLN A 41 -18.50 -1.03 -5.31
N HIS A 42 -18.24 -1.16 -4.01
CA HIS A 42 -18.44 -0.06 -3.06
C HIS A 42 -17.48 1.09 -3.37
N LEU A 43 -16.21 0.76 -3.61
CA LEU A 43 -15.16 1.74 -3.93
C LEU A 43 -15.40 2.44 -5.26
N GLN A 44 -16.05 1.76 -6.23
CA GLN A 44 -16.41 2.34 -7.53
C GLN A 44 -17.30 3.58 -7.39
N GLU A 45 -18.14 3.64 -6.36
CA GLU A 45 -19.02 4.80 -6.12
C GLU A 45 -18.23 6.09 -5.83
N LEU A 46 -16.97 5.99 -5.37
CA LEU A 46 -16.10 7.13 -5.09
C LEU A 46 -15.32 7.62 -6.31
N LEU A 47 -15.30 6.85 -7.41
CA LEU A 47 -14.52 7.20 -8.61
C LEU A 47 -15.05 8.44 -9.35
N ILE A 48 -16.24 8.91 -8.99
CA ILE A 48 -16.78 10.16 -9.53
C ILE A 48 -16.04 11.40 -8.99
N PHE A 49 -15.39 11.30 -7.83
CA PHE A 49 -14.75 12.44 -7.17
C PHE A 49 -13.33 12.68 -7.69
N ARG A 50 -13.22 13.34 -8.86
CA ARG A 50 -11.95 13.54 -9.58
C ARG A 50 -10.94 14.45 -8.87
N HIS A 51 -11.39 15.19 -7.86
CA HIS A 51 -10.56 16.13 -7.10
C HIS A 51 -9.96 15.52 -5.83
N LEU A 52 -10.15 14.22 -5.57
CA LEU A 52 -9.61 13.58 -4.38
C LEU A 52 -8.08 13.65 -4.35
N GLU A 53 -7.58 14.22 -3.27
CA GLU A 53 -6.16 14.28 -2.90
C GLU A 53 -5.86 13.30 -1.75
N LYS A 54 -6.83 13.05 -0.86
CA LYS A 54 -6.64 12.19 0.31
C LYS A 54 -7.82 11.24 0.45
N VAL A 55 -7.54 9.95 0.49
CA VAL A 55 -8.52 8.89 0.75
C VAL A 55 -8.02 8.06 1.92
N ASP A 56 -8.87 7.91 2.94
CA ASP A 56 -8.55 7.21 4.17
C ASP A 56 -9.75 6.36 4.58
N ILE A 57 -9.63 5.05 4.45
CA ILE A 57 -10.68 4.08 4.77
C ILE A 57 -10.07 3.09 5.75
N SER A 58 -10.43 3.20 7.02
CA SER A 58 -9.90 2.38 8.12
C SER A 58 -10.98 1.97 9.12
N GLY A 59 -10.89 0.78 9.70
CA GLY A 59 -11.84 0.33 10.73
C GLY A 59 -12.04 -1.19 10.74
N PRO A 60 -13.06 -1.69 11.47
CA PRO A 60 -13.32 -3.11 11.67
C PRO A 60 -14.08 -3.71 10.47
N TRP A 61 -13.57 -3.51 9.26
CA TRP A 61 -14.10 -4.09 8.03
C TRP A 61 -12.97 -4.67 7.18
N SER A 62 -13.22 -5.77 6.46
CA SER A 62 -12.28 -6.27 5.45
C SER A 62 -12.42 -5.46 4.15
N ILE A 63 -11.29 -5.09 3.56
CA ILE A 63 -11.25 -4.32 2.30
C ILE A 63 -10.72 -5.22 1.19
N GLN A 64 -11.62 -5.66 0.31
CA GLN A 64 -11.21 -6.40 -0.89
C GLN A 64 -10.81 -5.43 -1.99
N THR A 65 -9.53 -5.48 -2.36
CA THR A 65 -9.03 -4.80 -3.56
C THR A 65 -8.52 -5.80 -4.59
N ASN A 66 -8.37 -5.35 -5.83
CA ASN A 66 -7.74 -6.08 -6.92
C ASN A 66 -7.12 -5.07 -7.89
N ASP A 67 -6.26 -5.54 -8.80
CA ASP A 67 -5.55 -4.64 -9.72
C ASP A 67 -6.49 -3.75 -10.56
N ASN A 68 -7.68 -4.26 -10.89
CA ASN A 68 -8.64 -3.50 -11.68
C ASN A 68 -9.19 -2.30 -10.92
N ILE A 69 -9.62 -2.48 -9.66
CA ILE A 69 -10.12 -1.34 -8.87
C ILE A 69 -9.00 -0.36 -8.53
N LEU A 70 -7.79 -0.83 -8.24
CA LEU A 70 -6.63 0.04 -8.01
C LEU A 70 -6.30 0.89 -9.23
N ARG A 71 -6.32 0.30 -10.44
CA ARG A 71 -6.14 1.02 -11.70
C ARG A 71 -7.24 2.06 -11.92
N GLN A 72 -8.50 1.70 -11.64
CA GLN A 72 -9.62 2.62 -11.75
C GLN A 72 -9.50 3.80 -10.77
N MET A 73 -9.09 3.55 -9.53
CA MET A 73 -8.80 4.58 -8.53
C MET A 73 -7.70 5.53 -9.01
N ALA A 74 -6.57 5.00 -9.46
CA ALA A 74 -5.47 5.81 -9.95
C ALA A 74 -5.87 6.71 -11.13
N PHE A 75 -6.66 6.18 -12.06
CA PHE A 75 -7.18 6.96 -13.18
C PHE A 75 -8.26 7.98 -12.75
N ALA A 76 -9.07 7.63 -11.75
CA ALA A 76 -10.09 8.50 -11.22
C ALA A 76 -9.51 9.70 -10.44
N TRP A 77 -8.39 9.49 -9.75
CA TRP A 77 -7.85 10.44 -8.77
C TRP A 77 -6.43 10.88 -9.16
N PRO A 78 -6.26 11.66 -10.25
CA PRO A 78 -4.93 12.08 -10.71
C PRO A 78 -4.21 13.02 -9.74
N ASN A 79 -4.95 13.70 -8.85
CA ASN A 79 -4.40 14.58 -7.82
C ASN A 79 -4.14 13.87 -6.49
N LEU A 80 -4.26 12.54 -6.44
CA LEU A 80 -4.11 11.77 -5.21
C LEU A 80 -2.71 11.95 -4.62
N ARG A 81 -2.66 12.31 -3.35
CA ARG A 81 -1.46 12.53 -2.54
C ARG A 81 -1.27 11.46 -1.48
N ARG A 82 -2.38 10.95 -0.95
CA ARG A 82 -2.39 9.86 0.03
C ARG A 82 -3.57 8.94 -0.22
N LEU A 83 -3.30 7.63 -0.23
CA LEU A 83 -4.31 6.59 -0.18
C LEU A 83 -4.02 5.65 0.99
N CYS A 84 -4.99 5.51 1.88
CA CYS A 84 -4.96 4.57 2.99
C CYS A 84 -6.20 3.68 2.92
N LEU A 85 -5.97 2.39 2.66
CA LEU A 85 -6.96 1.32 2.70
C LEU A 85 -6.47 0.31 3.73
N TYR A 86 -6.85 0.54 4.98
CA TYR A 86 -6.42 -0.25 6.12
C TYR A 86 -7.62 -0.96 6.73
N HIS A 87 -7.41 -2.16 7.26
CA HIS A 87 -8.43 -2.88 8.02
C HIS A 87 -7.88 -3.29 9.37
N GLU A 88 -8.69 -3.10 10.42
CA GLU A 88 -8.35 -3.43 11.80
C GLU A 88 -8.79 -4.85 12.19
N CYS A 89 -9.46 -5.57 11.28
CA CYS A 89 -10.21 -6.77 11.61
C CYS A 89 -9.33 -7.97 12.04
N TYR A 90 -9.76 -8.58 13.14
CA TYR A 90 -9.28 -9.80 13.83
C TYR A 90 -9.38 -11.10 13.01
N ILE A 91 -9.87 -11.03 11.78
CA ILE A 91 -10.68 -12.11 11.26
C ILE A 91 -9.91 -12.89 10.21
N SER A 92 -9.25 -13.91 10.77
CA SER A 92 -8.86 -15.19 10.19
C SER A 92 -8.00 -15.16 8.93
N GLN A 93 -7.08 -16.11 8.89
CA GLN A 93 -6.30 -16.51 7.71
C GLN A 93 -7.18 -17.05 6.56
N ASP A 94 -8.48 -16.73 6.55
CA ASP A 94 -9.42 -17.11 5.51
C ASP A 94 -9.10 -16.28 4.27
N GLN A 95 -8.33 -16.89 3.36
CA GLN A 95 -7.97 -16.36 2.04
C GLN A 95 -9.17 -15.83 1.23
N GLU A 96 -10.40 -16.20 1.60
CA GLU A 96 -11.61 -15.75 0.91
C GLU A 96 -11.87 -14.25 1.05
N PHE A 97 -11.31 -13.59 2.09
CA PHE A 97 -11.49 -12.16 2.34
C PHE A 97 -10.24 -11.32 2.11
N SER A 98 -9.14 -11.91 1.63
CA SER A 98 -7.91 -11.17 1.36
C SER A 98 -7.99 -10.32 0.10
N SER A 99 -7.17 -9.28 0.06
CA SER A 99 -6.96 -8.47 -1.14
C SER A 99 -6.43 -9.35 -2.27
N ASN A 100 -6.96 -9.22 -3.49
CA ASN A 100 -6.39 -9.83 -4.69
C ASN A 100 -5.52 -8.83 -5.48
N ALA A 101 -5.15 -7.71 -4.86
CA ALA A 101 -4.25 -6.75 -5.48
C ALA A 101 -2.83 -7.30 -5.52
N THR A 102 -2.13 -7.01 -6.60
CA THR A 102 -0.74 -7.39 -6.81
C THR A 102 0.11 -6.15 -7.06
N LEU A 103 1.41 -6.36 -7.27
CA LEU A 103 2.33 -5.31 -7.75
C LEU A 103 1.88 -4.67 -9.07
N GLN A 104 1.08 -5.36 -9.89
CA GLN A 104 0.54 -4.79 -11.13
C GLN A 104 -0.45 -3.66 -10.86
N GLY A 105 -1.23 -3.73 -9.78
CA GLY A 105 -2.14 -2.68 -9.36
C GLY A 105 -1.43 -1.34 -9.09
N LEU A 106 -0.17 -1.38 -8.65
CA LEU A 106 0.65 -0.20 -8.37
C LEU A 106 0.99 0.62 -9.62
N MET A 107 1.06 -0.03 -10.79
CA MET A 107 1.44 0.64 -12.04
C MET A 107 0.47 1.78 -12.40
N GLY A 108 -0.82 1.62 -12.09
CA GLY A 108 -1.82 2.65 -12.31
C GLY A 108 -1.48 3.94 -11.57
N PHE A 109 -1.11 3.83 -10.30
CA PHE A 109 -0.73 4.98 -9.46
C PHE A 109 0.54 5.65 -9.98
N ALA A 110 1.56 4.87 -10.31
CA ALA A 110 2.80 5.38 -10.87
C ALA A 110 2.58 6.15 -12.20
N GLN A 111 1.58 5.77 -13.00
CA GLN A 111 1.29 6.42 -14.28
C GLN A 111 0.41 7.67 -14.15
N ASN A 112 -0.56 7.65 -13.22
CA ASN A 112 -1.64 8.63 -13.21
C ASN A 112 -1.57 9.60 -12.02
N CYS A 113 -0.96 9.21 -10.90
CA CYS A 113 -0.97 9.98 -9.65
C CYS A 113 0.39 10.66 -9.42
N LEU A 114 0.67 11.72 -10.16
CA LEU A 114 1.96 12.42 -10.13
C LEU A 114 2.21 13.25 -8.86
N GLN A 115 1.28 13.22 -7.91
CA GLN A 115 1.41 13.87 -6.61
C GLN A 115 1.30 12.88 -5.45
N LEU A 116 1.32 11.56 -5.71
CA LEU A 116 1.17 10.55 -4.66
C LEU A 116 2.45 10.45 -3.82
N HIS A 117 2.34 10.67 -2.52
CA HIS A 117 3.46 10.63 -1.56
C HIS A 117 3.39 9.42 -0.63
N SER A 118 2.18 8.99 -0.25
CA SER A 118 2.01 7.87 0.69
C SER A 118 0.91 6.91 0.23
N LEU A 119 1.20 5.62 0.28
CA LEU A 119 0.28 4.55 -0.09
C LEU A 119 0.28 3.47 1.00
N TYR A 120 -0.90 3.17 1.53
CA TYR A 120 -1.11 2.15 2.56
C TYR A 120 -2.16 1.18 2.04
N ILE A 121 -1.74 -0.01 1.63
CA ILE A 121 -2.62 -1.02 1.01
C ILE A 121 -2.15 -2.44 1.31
N GLU A 122 -3.08 -3.39 1.22
CA GLU A 122 -2.78 -4.82 1.21
C GLU A 122 -2.55 -5.28 -0.24
N LEU A 123 -1.40 -5.92 -0.51
CA LEU A 123 -1.06 -6.46 -1.83
C LEU A 123 -0.29 -7.78 -1.73
N HIS A 124 -0.44 -8.65 -2.72
CA HIS A 124 0.40 -9.84 -2.88
C HIS A 124 1.59 -9.53 -3.79
N ALA A 125 2.79 -9.82 -3.28
CA ALA A 125 4.07 -9.64 -3.99
C ALA A 125 4.78 -10.98 -4.18
N ASP A 126 4.02 -12.06 -4.38
CA ASP A 126 4.60 -13.31 -4.83
C ASP A 126 5.13 -13.10 -6.26
N GLY A 127 6.45 -13.11 -6.41
CA GLY A 127 7.18 -12.93 -7.67
C GLY A 127 6.88 -14.00 -8.73
N SER A 128 5.85 -14.83 -8.55
CA SER A 128 5.32 -15.72 -9.57
C SER A 128 4.80 -14.92 -10.79
N MET A 129 4.43 -13.65 -10.60
CA MET A 129 4.04 -12.72 -11.67
C MET A 129 4.50 -11.28 -11.41
N LEU A 130 5.82 -11.04 -11.43
CA LEU A 130 6.28 -9.65 -11.55
C LEU A 130 5.75 -9.05 -12.86
N PRO A 131 5.09 -7.88 -12.81
CA PRO A 131 4.54 -7.28 -14.02
C PRO A 131 5.67 -6.96 -14.99
N GLU A 132 5.47 -7.25 -16.27
CA GLU A 132 6.36 -6.72 -17.30
C GLU A 132 6.28 -5.20 -17.23
N ILE A 133 7.42 -4.57 -16.95
CA ILE A 133 7.51 -3.12 -16.82
C ILE A 133 7.31 -2.52 -18.21
N ALA A 134 6.07 -2.19 -18.54
CA ALA A 134 5.69 -1.56 -19.80
C ALA A 134 6.01 -0.05 -19.83
N LEU A 135 6.64 0.47 -18.78
CA LEU A 135 7.02 1.87 -18.70
C LEU A 135 8.30 2.11 -19.50
N PRO A 136 8.30 3.03 -20.49
CA PRO A 136 9.50 3.32 -21.27
C PRO A 136 10.57 4.08 -20.45
N ARG A 137 10.18 4.64 -19.30
CA ARG A 137 11.04 5.35 -18.35
C ARG A 137 10.53 5.12 -16.92
N PRO A 138 11.41 5.22 -15.90
CA PRO A 138 10.99 5.24 -14.50
C PRO A 138 9.90 6.28 -14.27
N SER A 139 8.98 5.98 -13.35
CA SER A 139 7.89 6.91 -13.03
C SER A 139 8.42 8.22 -12.45
N ARG A 140 7.63 9.29 -12.61
CA ARG A 140 7.81 10.57 -11.91
C ARG A 140 6.96 10.69 -10.64
N CYS A 141 6.27 9.62 -10.26
CA CYS A 141 5.46 9.57 -9.06
C CYS A 141 6.35 9.77 -7.83
N PRO A 142 6.09 10.78 -6.99
CA PRO A 142 6.94 11.13 -5.85
C PRO A 142 6.61 10.29 -4.61
N LEU A 143 6.27 9.01 -4.80
CA LEU A 143 5.88 8.13 -3.69
C LEU A 143 7.10 7.93 -2.79
N GLN A 144 6.94 8.21 -1.50
CA GLN A 144 7.98 8.18 -0.47
C GLN A 144 7.72 7.10 0.58
N ASP A 145 6.44 6.90 0.92
CA ASP A 145 6.02 5.94 1.94
C ASP A 145 5.11 4.89 1.32
N LEU A 146 5.51 3.63 1.44
CA LEU A 146 4.67 2.47 1.11
C LEU A 146 4.47 1.64 2.37
N GLU A 147 3.23 1.50 2.82
CA GLU A 147 2.88 0.57 3.90
C GLU A 147 2.12 -0.62 3.31
N VAL A 148 2.59 -1.82 3.66
CA VAL A 148 2.07 -3.09 3.18
C VAL A 148 1.57 -3.92 4.35
N CYS A 149 0.28 -4.27 4.31
CA CYS A 149 -0.34 -5.10 5.33
C CYS A 149 -0.41 -6.55 4.83
N CYS A 150 -0.08 -7.52 5.68
CA CYS A 150 -0.32 -8.95 5.44
C CYS A 150 0.16 -9.50 4.08
N SER A 151 1.23 -8.92 3.54
CA SER A 151 1.64 -9.10 2.16
C SER A 151 2.74 -10.17 2.05
N THR A 152 2.52 -11.24 1.29
CA THR A 152 3.54 -12.27 1.02
C THR A 152 4.52 -11.82 -0.05
N THR A 153 5.80 -12.16 0.10
CA THR A 153 6.83 -11.91 -0.94
C THR A 153 7.59 -13.21 -1.22
N SER A 154 7.86 -13.53 -2.49
CA SER A 154 8.69 -14.69 -2.82
C SER A 154 10.13 -14.32 -3.18
N SER A 155 10.35 -13.15 -3.78
CA SER A 155 11.64 -12.69 -4.30
C SER A 155 11.93 -11.25 -3.91
N LYS A 156 12.54 -11.08 -2.74
CA LYS A 156 12.81 -9.76 -2.10
C LYS A 156 13.54 -8.81 -3.04
N THR A 157 14.59 -9.30 -3.70
CA THR A 157 15.43 -8.50 -4.61
C THR A 157 14.67 -8.05 -5.85
N GLU A 158 13.88 -8.93 -6.45
CA GLU A 158 13.15 -8.59 -7.68
C GLU A 158 11.96 -7.66 -7.37
N VAL A 159 11.27 -7.87 -6.24
CA VAL A 159 10.25 -6.94 -5.74
C VAL A 159 10.88 -5.56 -5.46
N ALA A 160 12.04 -5.51 -4.81
CA ALA A 160 12.76 -4.26 -4.57
C ALA A 160 13.17 -3.56 -5.87
N ALA A 161 13.68 -4.31 -6.86
CA ALA A 161 14.03 -3.76 -8.17
C ALA A 161 12.81 -3.20 -8.91
N PHE A 162 11.69 -3.92 -8.87
CA PHE A 162 10.42 -3.46 -9.43
C PHE A 162 9.93 -2.17 -8.75
N LEU A 163 9.90 -2.13 -7.42
CA LEU A 163 9.46 -0.96 -6.65
C LEU A 163 10.39 0.24 -6.85
N SER A 164 11.71 0.03 -6.89
CA SER A 164 12.70 1.09 -7.14
C SER A 164 12.55 1.68 -8.55
N TYR A 165 12.28 0.83 -9.54
CA TYR A 165 11.99 1.29 -10.90
C TYR A 165 10.68 2.07 -10.96
N LEU A 166 9.64 1.56 -10.31
CA LEU A 166 8.29 2.11 -10.36
C LEU A 166 8.15 3.39 -9.53
N PHE A 167 8.88 3.51 -8.43
CA PHE A 167 8.85 4.65 -7.51
C PHE A 167 10.29 5.03 -7.10
N PRO A 168 11.02 5.77 -7.94
CA PRO A 168 12.43 6.12 -7.67
C PRO A 168 12.65 7.01 -6.45
N SER A 169 11.59 7.64 -5.92
CA SER A 169 11.62 8.47 -4.72
C SER A 169 11.22 7.71 -3.45
N LEU A 170 11.00 6.40 -3.55
CA LEU A 170 10.57 5.58 -2.43
C LEU A 170 11.70 5.51 -1.39
N THR A 171 11.43 6.04 -0.21
CA THR A 171 12.39 6.14 0.90
C THR A 171 12.12 5.13 1.99
N LYS A 172 10.87 4.65 2.09
CA LYS A 172 10.41 3.89 3.24
C LYS A 172 9.35 2.88 2.84
N ILE A 173 9.57 1.62 3.22
CA ILE A 173 8.58 0.55 3.17
C ILE A 173 8.36 0.02 4.58
N GLU A 174 7.12 0.09 5.07
CA GLU A 174 6.74 -0.44 6.38
C GLU A 174 5.79 -1.62 6.25
N ALA A 175 6.07 -2.68 7.00
CA ALA A 175 5.15 -3.79 7.19
C ALA A 175 4.42 -3.59 8.52
N SER A 176 3.12 -3.28 8.45
CA SER A 176 2.29 -3.09 9.64
C SER A 176 1.31 -4.25 9.83
N PHE A 177 1.13 -4.63 11.09
CA PHE A 177 0.04 -5.50 11.53
C PHE A 177 -0.48 -4.97 12.87
N ASN A 178 -1.74 -5.24 13.18
CA ASN A 178 -2.31 -4.81 14.45
C ASN A 178 -1.69 -5.63 15.60
N ALA A 179 -1.11 -4.92 16.58
CA ALA A 179 -0.06 -5.41 17.48
C ALA A 179 -0.47 -6.46 18.53
N ASP A 180 -1.73 -6.90 18.53
CA ASP A 180 -2.32 -7.63 19.66
C ASP A 180 -2.20 -9.16 19.60
N TYR A 181 -1.45 -9.74 18.63
CA TYR A 181 -1.26 -11.19 18.54
C TYR A 181 0.18 -11.66 18.28
N GLU A 182 0.56 -12.73 18.99
CA GLU A 182 1.74 -13.56 18.73
C GLU A 182 1.48 -14.45 17.51
N ILE A 183 1.58 -13.89 16.31
CA ILE A 183 1.67 -14.71 15.09
C ILE A 183 3.08 -15.30 15.05
N GLU A 184 3.19 -16.62 15.16
CA GLU A 184 4.45 -17.38 15.14
C GLU A 184 5.27 -17.19 13.85
N ASP A 185 4.70 -16.53 12.83
CA ASP A 185 5.35 -16.30 11.54
C ASP A 185 5.35 -14.83 11.12
N ARG A 186 6.14 -14.01 11.83
CA ARG A 186 6.52 -12.64 11.39
C ARG A 186 7.52 -12.66 10.22
N GLN A 187 7.66 -13.79 9.52
CA GLN A 187 8.62 -13.93 8.42
C GLN A 187 8.33 -12.93 7.30
N TRP A 188 7.05 -12.70 6.97
CA TRP A 188 6.66 -11.72 5.97
C TRP A 188 7.08 -10.28 6.34
N MET A 189 7.03 -9.89 7.63
CA MET A 189 7.51 -8.57 8.08
C MET A 189 9.03 -8.42 7.86
N LYS A 190 9.78 -9.49 8.17
CA LYS A 190 11.23 -9.52 7.91
C LYS A 190 11.50 -9.44 6.41
N ASP A 191 10.70 -10.14 5.61
CA ASP A 191 10.84 -10.12 4.16
C ASP A 191 10.62 -8.71 3.59
N TRP A 192 9.62 -7.98 4.08
CA TRP A 192 9.42 -6.58 3.69
C TRP A 192 10.47 -5.62 4.23
N SER A 193 11.03 -5.88 5.41
CA SER A 193 12.22 -5.14 5.88
C SER A 193 13.44 -5.38 4.98
N ASP A 194 13.60 -6.59 4.45
CA ASP A 194 14.66 -6.88 3.47
C ASP A 194 14.41 -6.15 2.14
N VAL A 195 13.15 -6.10 1.68
CA VAL A 195 12.74 -5.33 0.49
C VAL A 195 13.03 -3.84 0.71
N ASP A 196 12.66 -3.27 1.85
CA ASP A 196 12.95 -1.87 2.22
C ASP A 196 14.45 -1.55 2.10
N ARG A 197 15.30 -2.37 2.72
CA ARG A 197 16.75 -2.21 2.65
C ARG A 197 17.27 -2.29 1.23
N ALA A 198 16.75 -3.22 0.42
CA ALA A 198 17.16 -3.37 -0.97
C ALA A 198 16.72 -2.18 -1.83
N VAL A 199 15.51 -1.66 -1.65
CA VAL A 199 15.02 -0.44 -2.32
C VAL A 199 15.89 0.75 -1.94
N HIS A 200 16.20 0.91 -0.66
CA HIS A 200 17.04 2.00 -0.18
C HIS A 200 18.44 1.95 -0.81
N ALA A 201 19.06 0.77 -0.87
CA ALA A 201 20.36 0.58 -1.53
C ALA A 201 20.32 0.90 -3.04
N MET A 202 19.20 0.62 -3.72
CA MET A 202 19.03 0.91 -5.15
C MET A 202 18.78 2.40 -5.44
N ASN A 203 17.97 3.06 -4.61
CA ASN A 203 17.61 4.47 -4.78
C ASN A 203 18.68 5.43 -4.24
N TYR A 204 19.44 5.03 -3.21
CA TYR A 204 20.41 5.86 -2.49
C TYR A 204 21.78 5.18 -2.34
N PRO A 205 22.49 4.84 -3.44
CA PRO A 205 23.72 4.03 -3.39
C PRO A 205 24.88 4.71 -2.63
N ASN A 206 24.90 6.04 -2.57
CA ASN A 206 25.95 6.80 -1.88
C ASN A 206 25.81 6.75 -0.35
N ASP A 207 24.59 6.62 0.18
CA ASP A 207 24.35 6.54 1.63
C ASP A 207 24.81 5.18 2.19
N THR A 208 24.64 4.11 1.41
CA THR A 208 25.17 2.77 1.73
C THR A 208 26.70 2.70 1.68
N ALA A 209 27.34 3.41 0.76
CA ALA A 209 28.80 3.47 0.68
C ALA A 209 29.39 4.25 1.87
N ALA A 210 28.76 5.35 2.28
CA ALA A 210 29.18 6.14 3.44
C ALA A 210 29.06 5.34 4.76
N ALA A 211 27.97 4.56 4.93
CA ALA A 211 27.80 3.70 6.10
C ALA A 211 28.84 2.56 6.18
N THR A 212 29.22 2.00 5.03
CA THR A 212 30.22 0.92 4.95
C THR A 212 31.62 1.43 5.30
N VAL A 213 32.00 2.62 4.79
CA VAL A 213 33.30 3.26 5.08
C VAL A 213 33.44 3.62 6.56
N GLN A 214 32.37 4.08 7.21
CA GLN A 214 32.39 4.38 8.65
C GLN A 214 32.51 3.11 9.51
N HIS A 215 31.98 1.97 9.07
CA HIS A 215 32.09 0.71 9.80
C HIS A 215 33.50 0.09 9.67
N THR A 216 34.12 0.16 8.49
CA THR A 216 35.50 -0.35 8.28
C THR A 216 36.53 0.51 9.01
N ALA A 217 36.39 1.84 8.99
CA ALA A 217 37.30 2.73 9.71
C ALA A 217 37.28 2.50 11.25
N ARG A 218 36.15 2.05 11.80
CA ARG A 218 36.00 1.76 13.23
C ARG A 218 36.58 0.40 13.64
N MET A 219 36.72 -0.55 12.71
CA MET A 219 37.37 -1.84 12.99
C MET A 219 38.90 -1.76 12.89
N ASP A 220 39.44 -0.84 12.07
CA ASP A 220 40.89 -0.64 11.94
C ASP A 220 41.50 0.18 13.10
N GLU A 221 40.68 0.88 13.91
CA GLU A 221 41.12 1.60 15.13
C GLU A 221 41.10 0.73 16.41
N GLU A 222 40.52 -0.48 16.35
CA GLU A 222 40.44 -1.41 17.50
C GLU A 222 41.44 -2.59 17.40
N MET A 223 42.43 -2.53 16.50
CA MET A 223 43.46 -3.57 16.32
C MET A 223 44.87 -3.11 16.69
#